data_AF-A0AA43EJI6-F1
#
_entry.id   AF-A0AA43EJI6-F1
#
_cell.length_a   1.000
_cell.length_b   1.000
_cell.length_c   1.000
_cell.angle_alpha   90.00
_cell.angle_beta   90.00
_cell.angle_gamma   90.00
#
_symmetry.space_group_name_H-M   'P 1'
#
loop_
_entity.id
_entity.type
_entity.pdbx_description
1 polymer ?
#
loop_
_entity_poly.entity_id
_entity_poly.type
_entity_poly.pdbx_seq_one_letter_code
_entity_poly.pdbx_strand_id
1 'polypeptide(L)'
;MKRRKWDAKTKAIIVLEGLKGKPVATICQVYQISQAQYYQWRDHFLTNAPKTFEGAQQTEREARLQRKNARLKHLVGELTLELKKSDAEGWP
;
A
#
# COMPACT_ATOMS: atom_id res chain seq x y z
N MET A 1 20.37 -0.42 -20.62
CA MET A 1 20.00 0.94 -20.13
C MET A 1 19.31 0.82 -18.77
N LYS A 2 19.75 1.56 -17.75
CA LYS A 2 19.08 1.59 -16.44
C LYS A 2 17.77 2.39 -16.56
N ARG A 3 16.62 1.77 -16.28
CA ARG A 3 15.34 2.49 -16.20
C ARG A 3 15.41 3.51 -15.06
N ARG A 4 15.05 4.77 -15.35
CA ARG A 4 14.89 5.81 -14.33
C ARG A 4 13.83 5.34 -13.33
N LYS A 5 14.17 5.38 -12.03
CA LYS A 5 13.20 5.16 -10.95
C LYS A 5 12.56 6.51 -10.61
N TRP A 6 11.23 6.53 -10.58
CA TRP A 6 10.44 7.69 -10.21
C TRP A 6 9.90 7.51 -8.79
N ASP A 7 10.19 8.45 -7.90
CA ASP A 7 9.64 8.45 -6.55
C ASP A 7 8.15 8.87 -6.54
N ALA A 8 7.43 8.52 -5.48
CA ALA A 8 6.00 8.74 -5.38
C ALA A 8 5.62 10.23 -5.38
N LYS A 9 6.43 11.09 -4.73
CA LYS A 9 6.17 12.53 -4.64
C LYS A 9 6.28 13.18 -6.02
N THR A 10 7.33 12.85 -6.77
CA THR A 10 7.52 13.39 -8.13
C THR A 10 6.40 12.95 -9.06
N LYS A 11 5.98 11.67 -9.01
CA LYS A 11 4.81 11.20 -9.81
C LYS A 11 3.55 12.01 -9.50
N ALA A 12 3.28 12.29 -8.22
CA ALA A 12 2.13 13.08 -7.82
C ALA A 12 2.19 14.52 -8.35
N ILE A 13 3.35 15.19 -8.25
CA ILE A 13 3.56 16.54 -8.79
C ILE A 13 3.28 16.58 -10.30
N ILE A 14 3.82 15.62 -11.05
CA ILE A 14 3.63 15.51 -12.51
C ILE A 14 2.14 15.40 -12.87
N VAL A 15 1.41 14.53 -12.16
CA VAL A 15 -0.04 14.38 -12.38
C VAL A 15 -0.78 15.67 -12.04
N LEU A 16 -0.45 16.30 -10.91
CA LEU A 16 -1.08 17.54 -10.48
C LEU A 16 -0.85 18.71 -11.46
N GLU A 17 0.31 18.80 -12.09
CA GLU A 17 0.55 19.80 -13.15
C GLU A 17 -0.45 19.67 -14.30
N GLY A 18 -0.72 18.45 -14.75
CA GLY A 18 -1.67 18.21 -15.83
C GLY A 18 -3.13 18.42 -15.39
N LEU A 19 -3.47 18.03 -14.17
CA LEU A 19 -4.79 18.33 -13.58
C LEU A 19 -5.02 19.85 -13.39
N LYS A 20 -3.96 20.62 -13.19
CA LYS A 20 -4.00 22.10 -13.16
C LYS A 20 -4.10 22.75 -14.55
N GLY A 21 -4.19 21.94 -15.61
CA GLY A 21 -4.39 22.42 -16.98
C GLY A 21 -3.12 22.57 -17.82
N LYS A 22 -1.93 22.19 -17.30
CA LYS A 22 -0.71 22.20 -18.13
C LYS A 22 -0.83 21.14 -19.25
N PRO A 23 -0.48 21.46 -20.50
CA PRO A 23 -0.59 20.50 -21.60
C PRO A 23 0.25 19.24 -21.36
N VAL A 24 -0.36 18.06 -21.55
CA VAL A 24 0.30 16.75 -21.33
C VAL A 24 1.56 16.61 -22.19
N ALA A 25 1.54 17.11 -23.44
CA ALA A 25 2.71 17.12 -24.31
C ALA A 25 3.90 17.87 -23.68
N THR A 26 3.65 19.04 -23.09
CA THR A 26 4.68 19.82 -22.39
C THR A 26 5.21 19.09 -21.16
N ILE A 27 4.33 18.44 -20.38
CA ILE A 27 4.72 17.63 -19.21
C ILE A 27 5.62 16.46 -19.65
N CYS A 28 5.19 15.72 -20.68
CA CYS A 28 5.94 14.60 -21.24
C CYS A 28 7.33 15.02 -21.73
N GLN A 29 7.45 16.19 -22.36
CA GLN A 29 8.73 16.74 -22.80
C GLN A 29 9.63 17.17 -21.63
N VAL A 30 9.09 17.89 -20.64
CA VAL A 30 9.88 18.36 -19.48
C VAL A 30 10.39 17.18 -18.64
N TYR A 31 9.52 16.21 -18.37
CA TYR A 31 9.85 15.08 -17.50
C TYR A 31 10.45 13.88 -18.25
N GLN A 32 10.50 13.94 -19.58
CA GLN A 32 11.00 12.87 -20.45
C GLN A 32 10.25 11.55 -20.20
N ILE A 33 8.93 11.62 -20.22
CA ILE A 33 8.01 10.48 -20.04
C ILE A 33 7.10 10.34 -21.25
N SER A 34 6.64 9.12 -21.53
CA SER A 34 5.61 8.91 -22.55
C SER A 34 4.23 9.36 -22.06
N GLN A 35 3.33 9.69 -22.99
CA GLN A 35 1.94 10.01 -22.64
C GLN A 35 1.24 8.83 -21.93
N ALA A 36 1.51 7.60 -22.37
CA ALA A 36 0.99 6.40 -21.73
C ALA A 36 1.42 6.30 -20.25
N GLN A 37 2.68 6.63 -19.94
CA GLN A 37 3.17 6.65 -18.57
C GLN A 37 2.50 7.74 -17.72
N TYR A 38 2.30 8.94 -18.28
CA TYR A 38 1.55 10.00 -17.62
C TYR A 38 0.13 9.56 -17.28
N TYR A 39 -0.61 9.04 -18.25
CA TYR A 39 -2.00 8.62 -18.03
C TYR A 39 -2.11 7.46 -17.04
N GLN A 40 -1.19 6.48 -17.09
CA GLN A 40 -1.12 5.43 -16.09
C GLN A 40 -0.96 5.99 -14.67
N TRP A 41 -0.11 7.00 -14.48
CA TRP A 41 0.06 7.63 -13.16
C TRP A 41 -1.15 8.47 -12.77
N ARG A 42 -1.77 9.19 -13.70
CA ARG A 42 -2.98 9.97 -13.46
C ARG A 42 -4.11 9.06 -12.99
N ASP A 43 -4.35 7.96 -13.69
CA ASP A 43 -5.45 7.04 -13.39
C ASP A 43 -5.20 6.35 -12.03
N HIS A 44 -3.95 5.95 -11.75
CA HIS A 44 -3.56 5.44 -10.44
C HIS A 44 -3.74 6.48 -9.33
N PHE A 45 -3.38 7.74 -9.58
CA PHE A 45 -3.54 8.83 -8.62
C PHE A 45 -5.02 9.08 -8.31
N LEU A 46 -5.85 9.25 -9.34
CA LEU A 46 -7.29 9.50 -9.19
C LEU A 46 -8.02 8.34 -8.50
N THR A 47 -7.61 7.10 -8.77
CA THR A 47 -8.17 5.90 -8.10
C THR A 47 -7.90 5.90 -6.59
N ASN A 48 -6.75 6.42 -6.16
CA ASN A 48 -6.33 6.37 -4.76
C ASN A 48 -6.57 7.69 -4.00
N ALA A 49 -6.77 8.80 -4.71
CA ALA A 49 -7.00 10.11 -4.11
C ALA A 49 -8.21 10.14 -3.13
N PRO A 50 -9.36 9.51 -3.40
CA PRO A 50 -10.50 9.49 -2.48
C PRO A 50 -10.14 8.96 -1.08
N LYS A 51 -9.27 7.96 -1.00
CA LYS A 51 -8.82 7.34 0.26
C LYS A 51 -8.16 8.34 1.21
N THR A 52 -7.60 9.44 0.68
CA THR A 52 -7.01 10.49 1.51
C THR A 52 -8.05 11.31 2.27
N PHE A 53 -9.31 11.32 1.80
CA PHE A 53 -10.42 12.02 2.42
C PHE A 53 -11.30 11.11 3.29
N GLU A 54 -11.17 9.79 3.19
CA GLU A 54 -11.94 8.81 3.98
C GLU A 54 -11.56 8.79 5.48
N GLY A 55 -10.45 9.44 5.88
CA GLY A 55 -10.09 9.63 7.28
C GLY A 55 -9.80 8.34 8.07
N ALA A 56 -9.56 8.47 9.37
CA ALA A 56 -8.99 7.45 10.28
C ALA A 56 -9.72 6.09 10.35
N GLN A 57 -10.88 5.92 9.74
CA GLN A 57 -11.63 4.64 9.75
C GLN A 57 -10.83 3.48 9.15
N GLN A 58 -10.07 3.73 8.07
CA GLN A 58 -9.29 2.67 7.44
C GLN A 58 -8.10 2.26 8.33
N THR A 59 -7.44 3.25 8.95
CA THR A 59 -6.35 3.03 9.91
C THR A 59 -6.83 2.33 11.18
N GLU A 60 -8.01 2.67 11.70
CA GLU A 60 -8.59 2.03 12.88
C GLU A 60 -9.03 0.60 12.59
N ARG A 61 -9.64 0.35 11.42
CA ARG A 61 -9.98 -1.02 10.99
C ARG A 61 -8.73 -1.88 10.83
N GLU A 62 -7.68 -1.36 10.19
CA GLU A 62 -6.40 -2.06 10.05
C GLU A 62 -5.73 -2.32 11.39
N ALA A 63 -5.68 -1.32 12.28
CA ALA A 63 -5.16 -1.48 13.63
C ALA A 63 -5.94 -2.53 14.43
N ARG A 64 -7.28 -2.54 14.30
CA ARG A 64 -8.14 -3.55 14.93
C ARG A 64 -7.87 -4.96 14.38
N LEU A 65 -7.69 -5.10 13.07
CA LEU A 65 -7.36 -6.38 12.44
C LEU A 65 -5.97 -6.86 12.86
N GLN A 66 -4.98 -5.98 12.96
CA GLN A 66 -3.63 -6.31 13.45
C GLN A 66 -3.67 -6.80 14.91
N ARG A 67 -4.40 -6.12 15.79
CA ARG A 67 -4.59 -6.57 17.19
C ARG A 67 -5.26 -7.94 17.27
N LYS A 68 -6.32 -8.18 16.48
CA LYS A 68 -6.97 -9.50 16.40
C LYS A 68 -6.00 -10.58 15.91
N ASN A 69 -5.21 -10.29 14.88
CA ASN A 69 -4.25 -11.24 14.33
C ASN A 69 -3.16 -11.60 15.34
N ALA A 70 -2.64 -10.61 16.08
CA ALA A 70 -1.67 -10.83 17.16
C ALA A 70 -2.24 -11.73 18.27
N ARG A 71 -3.48 -11.47 18.72
CA ARG A 71 -4.16 -12.29 19.73
C ARG A 71 -4.37 -13.74 19.24
N LEU A 72 -4.79 -13.91 18.00
CA LEU A 72 -4.97 -15.25 17.42
C LEU A 72 -3.64 -16.02 17.33
N LYS A 73 -2.55 -15.37 16.91
CA LYS A 73 -1.22 -15.99 16.88
C LYS A 73 -0.75 -16.42 18.28
N HIS A 74 -1.02 -15.61 19.30
CA HIS A 74 -0.69 -15.95 20.69
C HIS A 74 -1.43 -17.21 21.15
N LEU A 75 -2.75 -17.24 20.98
CA LEU A 75 -3.58 -18.39 21.36
C LEU A 75 -3.17 -19.67 20.62
N VAL A 76 -2.84 -19.57 19.33
CA VAL A 76 -2.31 -20.71 18.57
C VAL A 76 -0.98 -21.19 19.16
N GLY A 77 -0.11 -20.27 19.57
CA GLY A 77 1.15 -20.59 20.23
C GLY A 77 0.95 -21.34 21.57
N GLU A 78 0.06 -20.82 22.43
CA GLU A 78 -0.29 -21.46 23.71
C GLU A 78 -0.85 -22.87 23.50
N LEU A 79 -1.85 -23.02 22.62
CA LEU A 79 -2.45 -24.31 22.29
C LEU A 79 -1.43 -25.31 21.73
N THR A 80 -0.48 -24.84 20.92
CA THR A 80 0.59 -25.70 20.38
C THR A 80 1.54 -26.18 21.47
N LEU A 81 1.83 -25.36 22.48
CA LEU A 81 2.66 -25.75 23.61
C LEU A 81 1.92 -26.74 24.52
N GLU A 82 0.63 -26.53 24.77
CA GLU A 82 -0.22 -27.44 25.53
C GLU A 82 -0.29 -28.82 24.86
N LEU A 83 -0.52 -28.88 23.55
CA LEU A 83 -0.52 -30.13 22.79
C LEU A 83 0.82 -30.87 22.90
N LYS A 84 1.94 -30.17 22.73
CA LYS A 84 3.28 -30.78 22.89
C LYS A 84 3.52 -31.30 24.30
N LYS A 85 2.98 -30.62 25.33
CA LYS A 85 3.08 -31.05 26.72
C LYS A 85 2.23 -32.30 26.96
N SER A 86 1.00 -32.36 26.46
CA SER A 86 0.17 -33.57 26.55
C SER A 86 0.77 -34.75 25.82
N ASP A 87 1.41 -34.52 24.66
CA ASP A 87 2.12 -35.56 23.91
C ASP A 87 3.37 -36.07 24.66
N ALA A 88 4.01 -35.21 25.45
CA ALA A 88 5.18 -35.56 26.26
C ALA A 88 4.83 -36.23 27.61
N GLU A 89 3.66 -35.93 28.17
CA GLU A 89 3.14 -36.55 29.41
C GLU A 89 2.40 -37.87 29.14
N GLY A 90 2.09 -38.18 27.88
CA GLY A 90 1.40 -39.39 27.43
C GLY A 90 2.30 -40.60 27.15
N TRP A 91 3.33 -40.85 27.97
CA TRP A 91 4.15 -42.08 27.86
C TRP A 91 4.14 -42.86 29.20
N PRO A 92 3.69 -44.13 29.24
CA PRO A 92 3.92 -45.04 30.36
C PRO A 92 5.36 -45.55 30.45
#